data_AF-A0A0C9ZET4-F1
#
_entry.id   AF-A0A0C9ZET4-F1
#
_cell.length_a   1.000
_cell.length_b   1.000
_cell.length_c   1.000
_cell.angle_alpha   90.00
_cell.angle_beta   90.00
_cell.angle_gamma   90.00
#
_symmetry.space_group_name_H-M   'P 1'
#
loop_
_entity.id
_entity.type
_entity.pdbx_description
1 polymer ?
#
loop_
_entity_poly.entity_id
_entity_poly.type
_entity_poly.pdbx_seq_one_letter_code
_entity_poly.pdbx_strand_id
1 'polypeptide(L)'
;PKTNAGSKLAYILCAIEHVNWTLSEFLYHAFRPPVKGDKSTSRTSSHAAYVQHFLRGRTKYTPADLIHMWFHSPDGILSNNNPELKFMFATTPPYTELKGVRPALSSFATQTMKCVL
;
A
#
# COMPACT_ATOMS: atom_id res chain seq x y z
N PRO A 1 -3.41 11.55 -29.06
CA PRO A 1 -4.62 11.14 -28.29
C PRO A 1 -4.39 11.27 -26.78
N LYS A 2 -5.19 12.08 -26.06
CA LYS A 2 -5.12 12.14 -24.59
C LYS A 2 -5.62 10.81 -24.03
N THR A 3 -4.72 9.99 -23.49
CA THR A 3 -5.10 8.79 -22.75
C THR A 3 -5.76 9.20 -21.44
N ASN A 4 -7.00 8.73 -21.21
CA ASN A 4 -7.70 8.96 -19.95
C ASN A 4 -7.05 8.12 -18.82
N ALA A 5 -7.43 8.38 -17.58
CA ALA A 5 -6.85 7.67 -16.42
C ALA A 5 -7.05 6.14 -16.52
N GLY A 6 -8.20 5.68 -16.99
CA GLY A 6 -8.51 4.26 -17.16
C GLY A 6 -7.58 3.56 -18.15
N SER A 7 -7.35 4.15 -19.33
CA SER A 7 -6.43 3.59 -20.32
C SER A 7 -4.98 3.56 -19.81
N LYS A 8 -4.57 4.57 -19.04
CA LYS A 8 -3.24 4.58 -18.39
C LYS A 8 -3.12 3.48 -17.35
N LEU A 9 -4.14 3.27 -16.53
CA LEU A 9 -4.15 2.20 -15.53
C LEU A 9 -4.11 0.82 -16.19
N ALA A 10 -4.92 0.58 -17.22
CA ALA A 10 -4.91 -0.69 -17.95
C ALA A 10 -3.53 -0.99 -18.56
N TYR A 11 -2.86 0.01 -19.12
CA TYR A 11 -1.50 -0.14 -19.63
C TYR A 11 -0.50 -0.53 -18.53
N ILE A 12 -0.55 0.13 -17.38
CA ILE A 12 0.34 -0.18 -16.24
C ILE A 12 0.07 -1.58 -15.69
N LEU A 13 -1.20 -1.98 -15.56
CA LEU A 13 -1.56 -3.34 -15.10
C LEU A 13 -1.06 -4.41 -16.07
N CYS A 14 -1.19 -4.19 -17.38
CA CYS A 14 -0.63 -5.07 -18.41
C CYS A 14 0.91 -5.16 -18.31
N ALA A 15 1.60 -4.05 -18.05
CA ALA A 15 3.04 -4.06 -17.86
C ALA A 15 3.48 -4.84 -16.61
N ILE A 16 2.72 -4.76 -15.51
CA ILE A 16 2.95 -5.54 -14.29
C ILE A 16 2.76 -7.03 -14.57
N GLU A 17 1.69 -7.41 -15.28
CA GLU A 17 1.43 -8.79 -15.68
C GLU A 17 2.51 -9.32 -16.64
N HIS A 18 2.99 -8.51 -17.57
CA HIS A 18 4.03 -8.88 -18.54
C HIS A 18 5.36 -9.29 -17.88
N VAL A 19 5.65 -8.77 -16.67
CA VAL A 19 6.82 -9.16 -15.88
C VAL A 19 6.51 -10.25 -14.84
N ASN A 20 5.37 -10.91 -14.96
CA ASN A 20 4.87 -11.95 -14.04
C ASN A 20 4.75 -11.49 -12.59
N TRP A 21 4.37 -10.23 -12.37
CA TRP A 21 4.07 -9.70 -11.04
C TRP A 21 2.57 -9.51 -10.84
N THR A 22 2.16 -9.58 -9.58
CA THR A 22 0.90 -9.07 -9.06
C THR A 22 1.03 -7.60 -8.67
N LEU A 23 -0.11 -6.91 -8.51
CA LEU A 23 -0.12 -5.55 -7.96
C LEU A 23 0.55 -5.49 -6.58
N SER A 24 0.33 -6.50 -5.73
CA SER A 24 0.95 -6.59 -4.40
C SER A 24 2.47 -6.71 -4.47
N GLU A 25 3.01 -7.54 -5.36
CA GLU A 25 4.46 -7.68 -5.52
C GLU A 25 5.08 -6.40 -6.05
N PHE A 26 4.45 -5.77 -7.06
CA PHE A 26 4.89 -4.48 -7.56
C PHE A 26 4.96 -3.42 -6.44
N LEU A 27 3.88 -3.25 -5.67
CA LEU A 27 3.86 -2.29 -4.56
C LEU A 27 4.89 -2.63 -3.48
N TYR A 28 5.02 -3.92 -3.13
CA TYR A 28 6.02 -4.37 -2.16
C TYR A 28 7.43 -3.99 -2.60
N HIS A 29 7.83 -4.35 -3.82
CA HIS A 29 9.16 -4.04 -4.34
C HIS A 29 9.37 -2.53 -4.60
N ALA A 30 8.32 -1.80 -4.97
CA ALA A 30 8.39 -0.35 -5.15
C ALA A 30 8.68 0.39 -3.84
N PHE A 31 8.12 -0.06 -2.71
CA PHE A 31 8.24 0.63 -1.43
C PHE A 31 9.23 0.00 -0.45
N ARG A 32 9.63 -1.27 -0.64
CA ARG A 32 10.61 -1.97 0.19
C ARG A 32 11.93 -1.18 0.27
N PRO A 33 12.42 -0.82 1.48
CA PRO A 33 13.70 -0.14 1.63
C PRO A 33 14.87 -0.96 1.07
N PRO A 34 15.90 -0.33 0.50
CA PRO A 34 17.11 -1.03 0.09
C PRO A 34 17.79 -1.64 1.31
N VAL A 35 18.24 -2.89 1.19
CA VAL A 35 19.01 -3.59 2.21
C VAL A 35 20.50 -3.39 1.91
N LYS A 36 21.26 -2.95 2.92
CA LYS A 36 22.71 -2.71 2.76
C LYS A 36 23.40 -4.01 2.33
N GLY A 37 24.14 -3.95 1.21
CA GLY A 37 24.87 -5.09 0.66
C GLY A 37 24.06 -5.97 -0.31
N ASP A 38 22.74 -5.77 -0.41
CA ASP A 38 21.87 -6.51 -1.32
C ASP A 38 21.58 -5.69 -2.59
N LYS A 39 22.32 -5.98 -3.66
CA LYS A 39 22.15 -5.32 -4.96
C LYS A 39 20.76 -5.56 -5.57
N SER A 40 20.06 -6.63 -5.22
CA SER A 40 18.72 -6.93 -5.75
C SER A 40 17.64 -5.96 -5.23
N THR A 41 17.92 -5.28 -4.12
CA THR A 41 17.04 -4.25 -3.53
C THR A 41 17.49 -2.83 -3.83
N SER A 42 18.56 -2.66 -4.62
CA SER A 42 19.08 -1.35 -4.98
C SER A 42 18.11 -0.62 -5.88
N ARG A 43 17.80 0.64 -5.54
CA ARG A 43 16.90 1.48 -6.33
C ARG A 43 17.69 2.25 -7.38
N THR A 44 17.12 2.38 -8.58
CA THR A 44 17.64 3.36 -9.53
C THR A 44 17.40 4.78 -9.00
N SER A 45 18.19 5.76 -9.44
CA SER A 45 18.00 7.17 -9.03
C SER A 45 16.60 7.68 -9.33
N SER A 46 16.02 7.26 -10.47
CA SER A 46 14.66 7.60 -10.85
C SER A 46 13.63 7.00 -9.88
N HIS A 47 13.75 5.70 -9.57
CA HIS A 47 12.87 5.03 -8.61
C HIS A 47 12.92 5.71 -7.24
N ALA A 48 14.13 6.00 -6.74
CA ALA A 48 14.31 6.69 -5.47
C ALA A 48 13.65 8.08 -5.46
N ALA A 49 13.79 8.85 -6.55
CA ALA A 49 13.15 10.16 -6.68
C ALA A 49 11.61 10.06 -6.64
N TYR A 50 11.00 9.17 -7.43
CA TYR A 50 9.54 9.00 -7.45
C TYR A 50 8.99 8.62 -6.07
N VAL A 51 9.58 7.63 -5.42
CA VAL A 51 9.17 7.19 -4.07
C VAL A 51 9.35 8.32 -3.06
N GLN A 52 10.47 9.04 -3.13
CA GLN A 52 10.73 10.17 -2.23
C GLN A 52 9.69 11.28 -2.39
N HIS A 53 9.37 11.69 -3.63
CA HIS A 53 8.36 12.73 -3.88
C HIS A 53 6.99 12.32 -3.36
N PHE A 54 6.58 11.08 -3.62
CA PHE A 54 5.31 10.55 -3.16
C PHE A 54 5.23 10.48 -1.62
N LEU A 55 6.21 9.85 -0.97
CA LEU A 55 6.21 9.71 0.50
C LEU A 55 6.36 11.04 1.25
N ARG A 56 6.92 12.07 0.61
CA ARG A 56 6.98 13.45 1.15
C ARG A 56 5.72 14.28 0.87
N GLY A 57 4.69 13.70 0.24
CA GLY A 57 3.45 14.41 -0.10
C GLY A 57 3.63 15.50 -1.18
N ARG A 58 4.71 15.44 -1.97
CA ARG A 58 5.02 16.44 -3.02
C ARG A 58 4.40 16.08 -4.38
N THR A 59 3.27 15.38 -4.37
CA THR A 59 2.58 14.90 -5.57
C THR A 59 1.10 15.26 -5.49
N LYS A 60 0.38 15.21 -6.62
CA LYS A 60 -1.04 15.56 -6.68
C LYS A 60 -1.91 14.70 -5.76
N TYR A 61 -1.59 13.42 -5.61
CA TYR A 61 -2.27 12.47 -4.74
C TYR A 61 -1.27 11.96 -3.70
N THR A 62 -1.55 12.23 -2.44
CA THR A 62 -0.64 11.96 -1.32
C THR A 62 -0.85 10.55 -0.75
N PRO A 63 0.09 10.05 0.07
CA PRO A 63 -0.14 8.82 0.84
C PRO A 63 -1.41 8.87 1.70
N ALA A 64 -1.75 10.05 2.25
CA ALA A 64 -2.97 10.22 3.04
C ALA A 64 -4.24 10.03 2.20
N ASP A 65 -4.25 10.54 0.96
CA ASP A 65 -5.37 10.33 0.02
C ASP A 65 -5.53 8.84 -0.31
N LEU A 66 -4.43 8.11 -0.52
CA LEU A 66 -4.47 6.67 -0.78
C LEU A 66 -4.99 5.89 0.44
N ILE A 67 -4.50 6.19 1.65
CA ILE A 67 -4.98 5.55 2.88
C ILE A 67 -6.48 5.79 3.07
N HIS A 68 -6.94 7.03 2.84
CA HIS A 68 -8.36 7.36 2.89
C HIS A 68 -9.15 6.50 1.89
N MET A 69 -8.70 6.40 0.63
CA MET A 69 -9.36 5.56 -0.37
C MET A 69 -9.34 4.08 -0.02
N TRP A 70 -8.23 3.54 0.47
CA TRP A 70 -8.12 2.13 0.89
C TRP A 70 -9.10 1.80 2.01
N PHE A 71 -9.23 2.70 2.99
CA PHE A 71 -10.14 2.49 4.12
C PHE A 71 -11.62 2.52 3.71
N HIS A 72 -11.98 3.38 2.75
CA HIS A 72 -13.39 3.59 2.34
C HIS A 72 -13.80 2.82 1.08
N SER A 73 -12.86 2.25 0.33
CA SER A 73 -13.15 1.55 -0.93
C SER A 73 -14.09 0.35 -0.71
N PRO A 74 -15.09 0.15 -1.59
CA PRO A 74 -15.93 -1.05 -1.57
C PRO A 74 -15.12 -2.33 -1.84
N ASP A 75 -14.03 -2.25 -2.61
CA ASP A 75 -13.19 -3.40 -2.97
C ASP A 75 -12.41 -3.96 -1.76
N GLY A 76 -12.33 -3.20 -0.66
CA GLY A 76 -11.71 -3.61 0.60
C GLY A 76 -12.69 -4.13 1.65
N ILE A 77 -13.98 -4.29 1.32
CA ILE A 77 -15.00 -4.76 2.26
C ILE A 77 -14.86 -6.27 2.48
N LEU A 78 -14.73 -6.66 3.74
CA LEU A 78 -14.83 -8.06 4.15
C LEU A 78 -16.29 -8.46 4.30
N SER A 79 -16.62 -9.73 4.00
CA SER A 79 -17.94 -10.28 4.27
C SER A 79 -18.25 -10.25 5.77
N ASN A 80 -19.53 -10.11 6.14
CA ASN A 80 -19.96 -9.99 7.54
C ASN A 80 -19.53 -11.16 8.45
N ASN A 81 -19.26 -12.34 7.86
CA ASN A 81 -18.82 -13.53 8.58
C ASN A 81 -17.29 -13.67 8.63
N ASN A 82 -16.54 -12.71 8.09
CA ASN A 82 -15.09 -12.77 8.08
C ASN A 82 -14.55 -12.55 9.50
N PRO A 83 -13.76 -13.49 10.04
CA PRO A 83 -13.26 -13.42 11.42
C PRO A 83 -12.32 -12.22 11.65
N GLU A 84 -11.74 -11.61 10.62
CA GLU A 84 -10.88 -10.44 10.77
C GLU A 84 -11.64 -9.14 11.07
N LEU A 85 -12.97 -9.10 10.86
CA LEU A 85 -13.78 -7.93 11.20
C LEU A 85 -13.70 -7.58 12.69
N LYS A 86 -13.52 -8.58 13.56
CA LYS A 86 -13.34 -8.37 15.01
C LYS A 86 -12.05 -7.64 15.37
N PHE A 87 -11.09 -7.58 14.44
CA PHE A 87 -9.81 -6.90 14.64
C PHE A 87 -9.84 -5.43 14.19
N MET A 88 -10.99 -4.88 13.81
CA MET A 88 -11.12 -3.43 13.65
C MET A 88 -10.75 -2.73 14.95
N PHE A 89 -9.75 -1.83 14.89
CA PHE A 89 -9.21 -1.11 16.06
C PHE A 89 -8.62 -2.00 17.16
N ALA A 90 -8.14 -3.20 16.83
CA ALA A 90 -7.57 -4.11 17.82
C ALA A 90 -6.12 -3.73 18.19
N THR A 91 -5.74 -4.01 19.43
CA THR A 91 -4.34 -3.87 19.90
C THR A 91 -3.52 -5.15 19.74
N THR A 92 -4.17 -6.28 19.47
CA THR A 92 -3.58 -7.58 19.19
C THR A 92 -4.48 -8.35 18.20
N PRO A 93 -3.94 -9.14 17.26
CA PRO A 93 -2.52 -9.37 16.95
C PRO A 93 -1.85 -8.13 16.31
N PRO A 94 -0.52 -8.15 16.06
CA PRO A 94 0.16 -7.08 15.34
C PRO A 94 -0.56 -6.73 14.03
N TYR A 95 -0.73 -5.45 13.74
CA TYR A 95 -1.45 -4.99 12.54
C TYR A 95 -0.86 -5.53 11.22
N THR A 96 0.42 -5.91 11.22
CA THR A 96 1.13 -6.52 10.08
C THR A 96 0.72 -7.96 9.79
N GLU A 97 -0.01 -8.61 10.70
CA GLU A 97 -0.52 -9.99 10.52
C GLU A 97 -1.96 -10.02 9.97
N LEU A 98 -2.64 -8.86 9.91
CA LEU A 98 -4.01 -8.74 9.43
C LEU A 98 -4.02 -8.62 7.89
N LYS A 99 -4.87 -9.41 7.21
CA LYS A 99 -4.92 -9.42 5.73
C LYS A 99 -5.85 -8.34 5.19
N GLY A 100 -6.98 -8.11 5.84
CA GLY A 100 -7.94 -7.09 5.46
C GLY A 100 -7.40 -5.68 5.69
N VAL A 101 -7.47 -4.83 4.67
CA VAL A 101 -6.91 -3.47 4.74
C VAL A 101 -7.57 -2.61 5.83
N ARG A 102 -8.88 -2.75 6.06
CA ARG A 102 -9.62 -2.00 7.09
C ARG A 102 -9.22 -2.41 8.52
N PRO A 103 -9.24 -3.71 8.90
CA PRO A 103 -8.78 -4.12 10.22
C PRO A 103 -7.28 -3.84 10.42
N ALA A 104 -6.46 -3.98 9.38
CA ALA A 104 -5.03 -3.62 9.42
C ALA A 104 -4.80 -2.12 9.70
N LEU A 105 -5.42 -1.21 8.93
CA LEU A 105 -5.23 0.23 9.10
C LEU A 105 -5.76 0.76 10.43
N SER A 106 -6.92 0.29 10.87
CA SER A 106 -7.51 0.70 12.16
C SER A 106 -6.70 0.18 13.36
N SER A 107 -6.19 -1.06 13.27
CA SER A 107 -5.26 -1.63 14.25
C SER A 107 -3.93 -0.90 14.26
N PHE A 108 -3.37 -0.55 13.09
CA PHE A 108 -2.15 0.25 12.99
C PHE A 108 -2.27 1.56 13.77
N ALA A 109 -3.37 2.31 13.57
CA ALA A 109 -3.61 3.56 14.28
C ALA A 109 -3.67 3.35 15.80
N THR A 110 -4.40 2.32 16.25
CA THR A 110 -4.60 2.01 17.67
C THR A 110 -3.30 1.56 18.34
N GLN A 111 -2.55 0.66 17.70
CA GLN A 111 -1.29 0.11 18.20
C GLN A 111 -0.19 1.17 18.24
N THR A 112 -0.12 2.04 17.22
CA THR A 112 0.88 3.12 17.18
C THR A 112 0.64 4.15 18.28
N MET A 113 -0.62 4.55 18.53
CA MET A 113 -0.93 5.48 19.62
C MET A 113 -0.57 4.91 20.99
N LYS A 114 -0.80 3.61 21.22
CA LYS A 114 -0.44 2.95 22.48
C LYS A 114 1.07 2.88 22.72
N CYS A 115 1.89 2.86 21.67
CA CYS A 115 3.35 2.89 21.82
C CYS A 115 3.92 4.29 22.08
N VAL A 116 3.12 5.35 21.92
CA VAL A 116 3.56 6.75 22.05
C VAL A 116 3.11 7.37 23.40
N LEU A 117 2.17 6.73 24.11
CA LEU A 117 1.69 7.11 25.45
C LEU A 117 2.26 6.17 26.51
#